data_AF-A0AAN9QEF5-F1
#
_entry.id   AF-A0AAN9QEF5-F1
#
_cell.length_a   1.000
_cell.length_b   1.000
_cell.length_c   1.000
_cell.angle_alpha   90.00
_cell.angle_beta   90.00
_cell.angle_gamma   90.00
#
_symmetry.space_group_name_H-M   'P 1'
#
loop_
_entity.id
_entity.type
_entity.pdbx_description
1 polymer ?
#
loop_
_entity_poly.entity_id
_entity_poly.type
_entity_poly.pdbx_seq_one_letter_code
_entity_poly.pdbx_strand_id
1 'polypeptide(L)'
;MKGNILILIFFSVIVFISPFSYGYDSLDPFGNITITWDFLSDNGDTVDVKVSLYNLQLFRHVEEPGWRLSWDWKSDEVIWAMLGAEATEQGDCAKFKGQQKPHCCEKEPVIIDLMPGAPYNMQSANCCKGGVLTSMTQDVTRYGATFQMNYKKASHHDAGSNFSMPENFTLGIPGYSCGTAFQVPPTKFTKDGHRWQQVLETWNVTCIYSQFLASPAPKCCVSLSAFYNNTIVPCPTCSCKCQGLPGANCVSSDKTSVLQLPQTNDTEPSQPVIRCSRHMCPIRVHWHVKQSYKEYWRVKITITNLNFVKNYSQWNLVVLHPNLRSVTQVFSFNYQPLQVYGNFNDIGMFWGVQYYNDMLLEHGNNGNVQTEVLLHKDHGEFTFKDGWTFPRKISFNGDECVMPSPDTYPKLPNTAHTAITTSPILFISMLMLTIFI
;
A
#
# COMPACT_ATOMS: atom_id res chain seq x y z
N MET A 1 -31.26 49.74 -42.37
CA MET A 1 -30.55 48.75 -43.21
C MET A 1 -29.25 48.43 -42.48
N LYS A 2 -29.21 47.32 -41.71
CA LYS A 2 -28.53 46.05 -42.07
C LYS A 2 -27.07 46.32 -42.45
N GLY A 3 -26.09 46.12 -41.58
CA GLY A 3 -25.54 44.82 -41.12
C GLY A 3 -24.01 44.89 -41.37
N ASN A 4 -23.09 44.21 -40.70
CA ASN A 4 -23.10 43.13 -39.74
C ASN A 4 -21.86 43.31 -38.85
N ILE A 5 -22.02 43.17 -37.54
CA ILE A 5 -20.93 42.98 -36.60
C ILE A 5 -20.49 41.52 -36.73
N LEU A 6 -19.29 41.29 -37.25
CA LEU A 6 -18.69 39.97 -37.35
C LEU A 6 -18.05 39.61 -36.00
N ILE A 7 -18.80 38.91 -35.14
CA ILE A 7 -18.27 38.26 -33.94
C ILE A 7 -17.58 36.97 -34.38
N LEU A 8 -16.25 36.98 -34.37
CA LEU A 8 -15.42 35.77 -34.52
C LEU A 8 -15.44 35.00 -33.19
N ILE A 9 -16.38 34.05 -33.07
CA ILE A 9 -16.33 33.02 -32.02
C ILE A 9 -15.30 31.98 -32.46
N PHE A 10 -14.11 32.04 -31.86
CA PHE A 10 -13.11 30.97 -31.97
C PHE A 10 -13.59 29.79 -31.11
N PHE A 11 -14.29 28.84 -31.73
CA PHE A 11 -14.61 27.55 -31.12
C PHE A 11 -13.30 26.73 -31.06
N SER A 12 -12.50 26.96 -30.02
CA SER A 12 -11.40 26.07 -29.65
C SER A 12 -12.00 24.78 -29.10
N VAL A 13 -12.28 23.82 -29.99
CA VAL A 13 -12.52 22.44 -29.60
C VAL A 13 -11.15 21.88 -29.21
N ILE A 14 -10.76 22.12 -27.96
CA ILE A 14 -9.73 21.31 -27.30
C ILE A 14 -10.37 19.93 -27.15
N VAL A 15 -10.09 19.06 -28.12
CA VAL A 15 -10.19 17.62 -27.92
C VAL A 15 -9.17 17.32 -26.82
N PHE A 16 -9.63 17.35 -25.57
CA PHE A 16 -8.97 16.66 -24.48
C PHE A 16 -9.04 15.18 -24.85
N ILE A 17 -8.03 14.71 -25.59
CA ILE A 17 -7.63 13.31 -25.56
C ILE A 17 -7.28 13.09 -24.09
N SER A 18 -8.28 12.62 -23.34
CA SER A 18 -8.04 12.06 -22.02
C SER A 18 -7.03 10.95 -22.26
N PRO A 19 -5.80 11.02 -21.71
CA PRO A 19 -5.03 9.81 -21.64
C PRO A 19 -5.91 8.81 -20.89
N PHE A 20 -6.05 7.60 -21.43
CA PHE A 20 -6.66 6.49 -20.73
C PHE A 20 -6.24 6.57 -19.26
N SER A 21 -7.21 6.79 -18.37
CA SER A 21 -6.94 6.89 -16.94
C SER A 21 -6.60 5.47 -16.45
N TYR A 22 -5.38 5.03 -16.74
CA TYR A 22 -4.76 3.99 -15.95
C TYR A 22 -4.79 4.52 -14.51
N GLY A 23 -5.40 3.76 -13.60
CA GLY A 23 -5.54 4.11 -12.18
C GLY A 23 -4.17 4.15 -11.51
N TYR A 24 -3.41 5.20 -11.78
CA TYR A 24 -2.01 5.32 -11.44
C TYR A 24 -1.87 5.80 -9.99
N ASP A 25 -0.97 5.17 -9.24
CA ASP A 25 -0.62 5.66 -7.91
C ASP A 25 0.31 6.87 -8.03
N SER A 26 -0.19 8.06 -7.70
CA SER A 26 0.59 9.30 -7.76
C SER A 26 1.82 9.29 -6.85
N LEU A 27 1.84 8.45 -5.81
CA LEU A 27 2.96 8.35 -4.87
C LEU A 27 3.96 7.25 -5.24
N ASP A 28 3.61 6.35 -6.17
CA ASP A 28 4.51 5.31 -6.68
C ASP A 28 4.23 5.01 -8.17
N PRO A 29 4.55 5.96 -9.06
CA PRO A 29 4.23 5.86 -10.48
C PRO A 29 4.92 4.66 -11.16
N PHE A 30 6.16 4.35 -10.77
CA PHE A 30 6.93 3.29 -11.39
C PHE A 30 6.80 1.93 -10.69
N GLY A 31 6.09 1.89 -9.57
CA GLY A 31 5.87 0.70 -8.76
C GLY A 31 5.06 -0.36 -9.52
N ASN A 32 5.62 -1.57 -9.60
CA ASN A 32 4.96 -2.72 -10.18
C ASN A 32 5.42 -4.02 -9.49
N ILE A 33 4.68 -5.10 -9.74
CA ILE A 33 5.13 -6.45 -9.44
C ILE A 33 5.50 -7.09 -10.78
N THR A 34 6.76 -7.48 -10.94
CA THR A 34 7.24 -8.15 -12.15
C THR A 34 7.35 -9.64 -11.90
N ILE A 35 6.76 -10.44 -12.78
CA ILE A 35 6.91 -11.89 -12.82
C ILE A 35 7.88 -12.20 -13.96
N THR A 36 8.99 -12.87 -13.64
CA THR A 36 9.97 -13.33 -14.62
C THR A 36 9.83 -14.84 -14.78
N TRP A 37 9.73 -15.29 -16.03
CA TRP A 37 9.60 -16.68 -16.42
C TRP A 37 10.85 -17.09 -17.19
N ASP A 38 11.72 -17.87 -16.54
CA ASP A 38 13.00 -18.31 -17.08
C ASP A 38 12.92 -19.78 -17.52
N PHE A 39 13.15 -20.06 -18.80
CA PHE A 39 13.25 -21.42 -19.33
C PHE A 39 14.66 -21.98 -19.10
N LEU A 40 14.80 -22.91 -18.15
CA LEU A 40 16.10 -23.45 -17.72
C LEU A 40 16.63 -24.52 -18.67
N SER A 41 15.81 -25.52 -18.95
CA SER A 41 16.17 -26.70 -19.76
C SER A 41 14.97 -27.27 -20.48
N ASP A 42 15.20 -27.72 -21.72
CA ASP A 42 14.26 -28.51 -22.50
C ASP A 42 14.72 -29.97 -22.50
N ASN A 43 13.97 -30.85 -21.82
CA ASN A 43 14.28 -32.26 -21.69
C ASN A 43 13.49 -33.13 -22.71
N GLY A 44 13.00 -32.53 -23.80
CA GLY A 44 12.17 -33.18 -24.80
C GLY A 44 10.69 -33.08 -24.44
N ASP A 45 10.19 -34.00 -23.63
CA ASP A 45 8.77 -34.05 -23.24
C ASP A 45 8.42 -33.08 -22.10
N THR A 46 9.41 -32.72 -21.28
CA THR A 46 9.24 -31.82 -20.13
C THR A 46 10.19 -30.64 -20.21
N VAL A 47 9.77 -29.52 -19.63
CA VAL A 47 10.56 -28.29 -19.58
C VAL A 47 10.70 -27.86 -18.12
N ASP A 48 11.92 -27.50 -17.73
CA ASP A 48 12.20 -26.91 -16.43
C ASP A 48 12.13 -25.40 -16.52
N VAL A 49 11.34 -24.79 -15.64
CA VAL A 49 11.13 -23.35 -15.58
C VAL A 49 11.41 -22.86 -14.17
N LYS A 50 12.00 -21.67 -14.09
CA LYS A 50 12.08 -20.89 -12.85
C LYS A 50 11.19 -19.67 -12.98
N VAL A 51 10.28 -19.52 -12.03
CA VAL A 51 9.40 -18.35 -11.93
C VAL A 51 9.84 -17.51 -10.75
N SER A 52 10.09 -16.23 -10.97
CA SER A 52 10.44 -15.28 -9.91
C SER A 52 9.45 -14.12 -9.89
N LEU A 53 8.97 -13.75 -8.72
CA LEU A 53 8.13 -12.58 -8.50
C LEU A 53 8.99 -11.53 -7.80
N TYR A 54 8.93 -10.29 -8.27
CA TYR A 54 9.63 -9.15 -7.68
C TYR A 54 8.65 -8.02 -7.43
N ASN A 55 8.48 -7.64 -6.17
CA ASN A 55 7.76 -6.44 -5.80
C ASN A 55 8.70 -5.22 -5.90
N LEU A 56 8.54 -4.43 -6.96
CA LEU A 56 9.33 -3.23 -7.22
C LEU A 56 8.62 -1.95 -6.75
N GLN A 57 7.59 -2.08 -5.91
CA GLN A 57 6.88 -0.95 -5.32
C GLN A 57 7.68 -0.38 -4.14
N LEU A 58 7.63 0.95 -3.97
CA LEU A 58 8.36 1.63 -2.91
C LEU A 58 7.77 1.34 -1.54
N PHE A 59 6.46 1.41 -1.40
CA PHE A 59 5.77 1.25 -0.10
C PHE A 59 4.66 0.20 -0.07
N ARG A 60 4.14 -0.27 -1.21
CA ARG A 60 3.12 -1.33 -1.18
C ARG A 60 3.79 -2.67 -0.93
N HIS A 61 3.25 -3.44 0.00
CA HIS A 61 3.68 -4.80 0.28
C HIS A 61 2.49 -5.75 0.15
N VAL A 62 2.80 -7.02 -0.08
CA VAL A 62 1.83 -8.12 -0.09
C VAL A 62 1.82 -8.76 1.29
N GLU A 63 0.73 -8.58 2.02
CA GLU A 63 0.48 -9.20 3.33
C GLU A 63 -0.04 -10.64 3.19
N GLU A 64 -0.04 -11.39 4.29
CA GLU A 64 -0.76 -12.66 4.40
C GLU A 64 -2.25 -12.49 4.03
N PRO A 65 -2.86 -13.42 3.25
CA PRO A 65 -2.42 -14.78 2.92
C PRO A 65 -1.41 -14.89 1.76
N GLY A 66 -0.84 -13.77 1.31
CA GLY A 66 0.19 -13.75 0.28
C GLY A 66 -0.37 -13.68 -1.15
N TRP A 67 0.53 -13.73 -2.13
CA TRP A 67 0.16 -13.83 -3.54
C TRP A 67 -0.37 -15.24 -3.87
N ARG A 68 -1.30 -15.30 -4.83
CA ARG A 68 -1.85 -16.55 -5.39
C ARG A 68 -1.75 -16.45 -6.92
N LEU A 69 -0.62 -16.89 -7.46
CA LEU A 69 -0.29 -16.70 -8.86
C LEU A 69 -1.06 -17.71 -9.71
N SER A 70 -1.81 -17.23 -10.69
CA SER A 70 -2.52 -18.06 -11.66
C SER A 70 -2.17 -17.64 -13.08
N TRP A 71 -2.28 -18.56 -14.02
CA TRP A 71 -2.12 -18.33 -15.46
C TRP A 71 -2.89 -19.39 -16.23
N ASP A 72 -3.07 -19.17 -17.54
CA ASP A 72 -3.78 -20.10 -18.41
C ASP A 72 -2.77 -20.81 -19.32
N TRP A 73 -2.79 -22.13 -19.29
CA TRP A 73 -2.08 -22.95 -20.28
C TRP A 73 -2.73 -22.82 -21.66
N LYS A 74 -1.89 -22.73 -22.71
CA LYS A 74 -2.37 -22.60 -24.10
C LYS A 74 -3.07 -23.85 -24.58
N SER A 75 -2.58 -25.02 -24.16
CA SER A 75 -3.02 -26.33 -24.58
C SER A 75 -3.29 -27.21 -23.35
N ASP A 76 -2.96 -28.51 -23.43
CA ASP A 76 -3.09 -29.49 -22.36
C ASP A 76 -1.75 -29.69 -21.62
N GLU A 77 -0.99 -28.62 -21.36
CA GLU A 77 0.21 -28.67 -20.52
C GLU A 77 -0.16 -29.04 -19.07
N VAL A 78 0.72 -29.79 -18.40
CA VAL A 78 0.51 -30.20 -17.00
C VAL A 78 1.78 -30.06 -16.17
N ILE A 79 1.62 -29.71 -14.89
CA ILE A 79 2.73 -29.55 -13.96
C ILE A 79 3.05 -30.92 -13.33
N TRP A 80 4.28 -31.38 -13.48
CA TRP A 80 4.75 -32.66 -12.93
C TRP A 80 5.36 -32.52 -11.55
N ALA A 81 6.15 -31.49 -11.33
CA ALA A 81 6.81 -31.25 -10.05
C ALA A 81 7.03 -29.75 -9.82
N MET A 82 7.06 -29.35 -8.55
CA MET A 82 7.33 -27.99 -8.13
C MET A 82 8.27 -27.96 -6.92
N LEU A 83 9.05 -26.90 -6.80
CA LEU A 83 9.95 -26.62 -5.67
C LEU A 83 9.85 -25.15 -5.29
N GLY A 84 9.69 -24.87 -4.00
CA GLY A 84 9.55 -23.53 -3.43
C GLY A 84 8.12 -22.97 -3.44
N ALA A 85 7.19 -23.61 -4.13
CA ALA A 85 5.77 -23.27 -4.17
C ALA A 85 4.94 -24.54 -4.44
N GLU A 86 3.64 -24.49 -4.21
CA GLU A 86 2.72 -25.60 -4.45
C GLU A 86 1.43 -25.13 -5.15
N ALA A 87 0.77 -26.08 -5.82
CA ALA A 87 -0.51 -25.83 -6.46
C ALA A 87 -1.60 -26.09 -5.43
N THR A 88 -2.61 -25.24 -5.41
CA THR A 88 -3.72 -25.37 -4.44
C THR A 88 -4.59 -26.60 -4.70
N GLU A 89 -4.78 -26.96 -5.97
CA GLU A 89 -5.56 -28.12 -6.41
C GLU A 89 -4.79 -28.95 -7.45
N GLN A 90 -5.03 -30.26 -7.45
CA GLN A 90 -4.44 -31.18 -8.43
C GLN A 90 -5.22 -31.21 -9.76
N GLY A 91 -6.54 -30.92 -9.74
CA GLY A 91 -7.41 -31.03 -10.90
C GLY A 91 -7.67 -32.45 -11.41
N ASP A 92 -8.31 -32.57 -12.59
CA ASP A 92 -8.61 -33.85 -13.23
C ASP A 92 -7.41 -34.39 -14.03
N CYS A 93 -6.60 -35.21 -13.37
CA CYS A 93 -5.48 -35.92 -14.00
C CYS A 93 -5.85 -37.30 -14.62
N ALA A 94 -7.14 -37.62 -14.87
CA ALA A 94 -7.56 -38.97 -15.29
C ALA A 94 -6.90 -39.47 -16.61
N LYS A 95 -6.44 -38.55 -17.47
CA LYS A 95 -5.68 -38.87 -18.68
C LYS A 95 -4.34 -39.58 -18.37
N PHE A 96 -3.75 -39.32 -17.21
CA PHE A 96 -2.45 -39.88 -16.80
C PHE A 96 -2.64 -41.16 -16.00
N LYS A 97 -2.70 -42.29 -16.71
CA LYS A 97 -2.81 -43.64 -16.12
C LYS A 97 -1.41 -44.16 -15.74
N GLY A 98 -0.89 -43.75 -14.58
CA GLY A 98 0.40 -44.18 -14.05
C GLY A 98 0.42 -44.27 -12.52
N GLN A 99 1.49 -44.85 -11.94
CA GLN A 99 1.66 -44.92 -10.48
C GLN A 99 1.95 -43.55 -9.84
N GLN A 100 2.64 -42.66 -10.57
CA GLN A 100 2.85 -41.27 -10.16
C GLN A 100 1.90 -40.37 -10.95
N LYS A 101 1.12 -39.58 -10.22
CA LYS A 101 0.23 -38.56 -10.79
C LYS A 101 1.00 -37.24 -10.94
N PRO A 102 0.69 -36.42 -11.96
CA PRO A 102 1.20 -35.06 -12.04
C PRO A 102 0.82 -34.25 -10.79
N HIS A 103 1.62 -33.23 -10.49
CA HIS A 103 1.38 -32.31 -9.39
C HIS A 103 0.09 -31.49 -9.59
N CYS A 104 -0.15 -31.00 -10.82
CA CYS A 104 -1.37 -30.30 -11.18
C CYS A 104 -1.71 -30.49 -12.67
N CYS A 105 -2.99 -30.77 -12.96
CA CYS A 105 -3.53 -30.96 -14.31
C CYS A 105 -4.60 -29.92 -14.68
N GLU A 106 -4.78 -28.88 -13.86
CA GLU A 106 -5.70 -27.80 -14.18
C GLU A 106 -5.17 -26.96 -15.33
N LYS A 107 -6.10 -26.49 -16.17
CA LYS A 107 -5.77 -25.57 -17.25
C LYS A 107 -5.38 -24.19 -16.73
N GLU A 108 -5.93 -23.81 -15.59
CA GLU A 108 -5.70 -22.53 -14.90
C GLU A 108 -5.20 -22.81 -13.47
N PRO A 109 -3.94 -23.25 -13.30
CA PRO A 109 -3.44 -23.61 -11.98
C PRO A 109 -3.25 -22.39 -11.07
N VAL A 110 -3.70 -22.48 -9.82
CA VAL A 110 -3.43 -21.48 -8.79
C VAL A 110 -2.30 -21.93 -7.88
N ILE A 111 -1.19 -21.20 -7.92
CA ILE A 111 0.05 -21.48 -7.19
C ILE A 111 0.19 -20.55 -5.97
N ILE A 112 0.58 -21.15 -4.85
CA ILE A 112 0.89 -20.45 -3.60
C ILE A 112 2.31 -20.75 -3.15
N ASP A 113 2.93 -19.78 -2.48
CA ASP A 113 4.24 -19.97 -1.85
C ASP A 113 4.13 -20.93 -0.65
N LEU A 114 5.22 -21.64 -0.36
CA LEU A 114 5.27 -22.49 0.83
C LEU A 114 5.40 -21.63 2.11
N MET A 115 4.87 -22.15 3.21
CA MET A 115 4.98 -21.51 4.52
C MET A 115 6.42 -21.49 5.06
N PRO A 116 6.78 -20.52 5.92
CA PRO A 116 8.06 -20.52 6.62
C PRO A 116 8.27 -21.82 7.41
N GLY A 117 9.43 -22.45 7.24
CA GLY A 117 9.74 -23.75 7.88
C GLY A 117 9.52 -24.98 6.99
N ALA A 118 9.19 -24.79 5.71
CA ALA A 118 9.18 -25.86 4.71
C ALA A 118 10.49 -26.68 4.72
N PRO A 119 10.46 -27.99 4.44
CA PRO A 119 11.65 -28.84 4.50
C PRO A 119 12.64 -28.46 3.38
N TYR A 120 13.96 -28.58 3.67
CA TYR A 120 15.02 -28.07 2.80
C TYR A 120 14.98 -28.62 1.36
N ASN A 121 14.53 -29.86 1.19
CA ASN A 121 14.38 -30.49 -0.12
C ASN A 121 13.23 -29.93 -0.97
N MET A 122 12.32 -29.16 -0.38
CA MET A 122 11.21 -28.50 -1.06
C MET A 122 11.45 -27.00 -1.24
N GLN A 123 12.55 -26.46 -0.72
CA GLN A 123 12.86 -25.04 -0.82
C GLN A 123 13.53 -24.68 -2.15
N SER A 124 13.29 -23.44 -2.59
CA SER A 124 13.99 -22.77 -3.68
C SER A 124 14.63 -21.48 -3.15
N ALA A 125 15.50 -20.84 -3.94
CA ALA A 125 16.09 -19.55 -3.57
C ALA A 125 15.00 -18.51 -3.29
N ASN A 126 15.11 -17.73 -2.22
CA ASN A 126 14.15 -16.68 -1.84
C ASN A 126 12.67 -17.11 -1.66
N CYS A 127 12.36 -18.41 -1.64
CA CYS A 127 11.18 -18.93 -0.94
C CYS A 127 11.50 -18.94 0.58
N CYS A 128 10.64 -19.34 1.51
CA CYS A 128 9.27 -19.81 1.45
C CYS A 128 8.59 -18.98 2.53
N LYS A 129 7.92 -17.91 2.12
CA LYS A 129 7.54 -16.79 2.98
C LYS A 129 6.02 -16.70 3.13
N GLY A 130 5.29 -17.76 2.81
CA GLY A 130 3.83 -17.76 2.82
C GLY A 130 3.24 -16.71 1.87
N GLY A 131 3.98 -16.35 0.81
CA GLY A 131 3.52 -15.44 -0.23
C GLY A 131 3.65 -13.96 0.13
N VAL A 132 4.29 -13.63 1.26
CA VAL A 132 4.56 -12.25 1.66
C VAL A 132 5.70 -11.66 0.81
N LEU A 133 5.44 -10.49 0.23
CA LEU A 133 6.43 -9.71 -0.53
C LEU A 133 6.52 -8.30 0.06
N THR A 134 7.66 -7.97 0.64
CA THR A 134 7.90 -6.62 1.20
C THR A 134 8.05 -5.58 0.10
N SER A 135 7.89 -4.31 0.45
CA SER A 135 8.22 -3.21 -0.45
C SER A 135 9.74 -3.01 -0.52
N MET A 136 10.21 -2.37 -1.59
CA MET A 136 11.63 -2.09 -1.80
C MET A 136 12.25 -1.22 -0.70
N THR A 137 11.45 -0.33 -0.08
CA THR A 137 11.93 0.56 0.98
C THR A 137 11.99 -0.12 2.34
N GLN A 138 11.03 -0.99 2.68
CA GLN A 138 10.99 -1.60 4.02
C GLN A 138 12.03 -2.70 4.21
N ASP A 139 12.17 -3.58 3.22
CA ASP A 139 13.11 -4.71 3.28
C ASP A 139 13.50 -5.19 1.88
N VAL A 140 14.71 -4.80 1.46
CA VAL A 140 15.33 -5.17 0.17
C VAL A 140 15.71 -6.65 0.07
N THR A 141 15.63 -7.43 1.16
CA THR A 141 15.95 -8.86 1.13
C THR A 141 14.72 -9.73 0.88
N ARG A 142 13.52 -9.18 1.13
CA ARG A 142 12.26 -9.93 1.09
C ARG A 142 11.29 -9.53 -0.02
N TYR A 143 11.69 -8.61 -0.91
CA TYR A 143 10.84 -8.10 -2.00
C TYR A 143 10.57 -9.11 -3.13
N GLY A 144 11.31 -10.22 -3.21
CA GLY A 144 11.13 -11.22 -4.26
C GLY A 144 10.90 -12.64 -3.75
N ALA A 145 10.14 -13.44 -4.49
CA ALA A 145 9.92 -14.87 -4.26
C ALA A 145 10.29 -15.65 -5.52
N THR A 146 10.68 -16.91 -5.39
CA THR A 146 11.05 -17.72 -6.54
C THR A 146 10.72 -19.19 -6.30
N PHE A 147 10.16 -19.81 -7.32
CA PHE A 147 9.91 -21.24 -7.35
C PHE A 147 10.36 -21.83 -8.69
N GLN A 148 10.54 -23.15 -8.70
CA GLN A 148 10.86 -23.90 -9.92
C GLN A 148 9.74 -24.89 -10.17
N MET A 149 9.50 -25.16 -11.44
CA MET A 149 8.52 -26.16 -11.85
C MET A 149 9.02 -26.92 -13.07
N ASN A 150 8.65 -28.19 -13.13
CA ASN A 150 8.79 -29.03 -14.31
C ASN A 150 7.39 -29.29 -14.84
N TYR A 151 7.13 -28.93 -16.10
CA TYR A 151 5.85 -29.17 -16.74
C TYR A 151 6.05 -29.99 -18.02
N LYS A 152 5.04 -30.76 -18.40
CA LYS A 152 5.02 -31.56 -19.62
C LYS A 152 4.33 -30.79 -20.74
N LYS A 153 4.96 -30.81 -21.92
CA LYS A 153 4.44 -30.19 -23.14
C LYS A 153 3.17 -30.90 -23.62
N ALA A 154 2.29 -30.17 -24.28
CA ALA A 154 1.10 -30.75 -24.90
C ALA A 154 1.49 -31.75 -26.02
N SER A 155 0.72 -32.83 -26.14
CA SER A 155 1.07 -34.00 -26.99
C SER A 155 0.88 -33.80 -28.50
N HIS A 156 0.48 -32.63 -29.00
CA HIS A 156 0.19 -32.43 -30.42
C HIS A 156 0.90 -31.22 -31.04
N HIS A 157 1.74 -31.54 -32.03
CA HIS A 157 2.19 -30.74 -33.17
C HIS A 157 2.32 -29.21 -32.97
N ASP A 158 3.47 -28.80 -32.44
CA ASP A 158 4.26 -27.81 -33.17
C ASP A 158 5.69 -28.32 -33.28
N ALA A 159 6.05 -28.70 -34.50
CA ALA A 159 7.43 -28.95 -34.91
C ALA A 159 8.23 -27.64 -35.08
N GLY A 160 7.86 -26.61 -34.31
CA GLY A 160 8.55 -25.34 -34.18
C GLY A 160 9.16 -25.27 -32.79
N SER A 161 10.46 -24.99 -32.72
CA SER A 161 11.29 -24.96 -31.51
C SER A 161 10.97 -23.82 -30.53
N ASN A 162 9.72 -23.39 -30.43
CA ASN A 162 9.35 -22.21 -29.65
C ASN A 162 8.63 -22.65 -28.37
N PHE A 163 9.11 -22.19 -27.23
CA PHE A 163 8.45 -22.43 -25.95
C PHE A 163 7.05 -21.79 -25.95
N SER A 164 6.05 -22.58 -25.57
CA SER A 164 4.67 -22.10 -25.38
C SER A 164 4.60 -21.29 -24.07
N MET A 165 4.62 -19.97 -24.17
CA MET A 165 4.45 -19.08 -23.02
C MET A 165 2.97 -19.01 -22.62
N PRO A 166 2.62 -19.20 -21.34
CA PRO A 166 1.24 -19.06 -20.84
C PRO A 166 0.66 -17.66 -20.99
N GLU A 167 -0.65 -17.55 -20.81
CA GLU A 167 -1.39 -16.28 -20.94
C GLU A 167 -2.21 -15.98 -19.68
N ASN A 168 -2.83 -14.79 -19.62
CA ASN A 168 -3.77 -14.39 -18.56
C ASN A 168 -3.26 -14.55 -17.12
N PHE A 169 -2.07 -14.03 -16.83
CA PHE A 169 -1.52 -14.04 -15.49
C PHE A 169 -2.39 -13.24 -14.51
N THR A 170 -2.62 -13.77 -13.31
CA THR A 170 -3.25 -13.04 -12.20
C THR A 170 -2.47 -13.29 -10.91
N LEU A 171 -2.37 -12.26 -10.06
CA LEU A 171 -1.66 -12.37 -8.77
C LEU A 171 -2.55 -12.86 -7.62
N GLY A 172 -3.86 -12.96 -7.85
CA GLY A 172 -4.83 -13.31 -6.79
C GLY A 172 -4.94 -12.26 -5.68
N ILE A 173 -4.42 -11.04 -5.91
CA ILE A 173 -4.47 -9.91 -4.97
C ILE A 173 -5.39 -8.84 -5.55
N PRO A 174 -6.35 -8.30 -4.77
CA PRO A 174 -7.26 -7.27 -5.25
C PRO A 174 -6.49 -6.02 -5.68
N GLY A 175 -6.88 -5.44 -6.82
CA GLY A 175 -6.30 -4.20 -7.34
C GLY A 175 -5.16 -4.38 -8.33
N TYR A 176 -4.65 -5.59 -8.53
CA TYR A 176 -3.61 -5.85 -9.52
C TYR A 176 -4.19 -6.33 -10.84
N SER A 177 -3.67 -5.76 -11.92
CA SER A 177 -3.91 -6.24 -13.29
C SER A 177 -2.56 -6.51 -13.96
N CYS A 178 -2.39 -7.70 -14.52
CA CYS A 178 -1.17 -8.09 -15.21
C CYS A 178 -1.33 -7.91 -16.73
N GLY A 179 -0.25 -7.45 -17.37
CA GLY A 179 -0.18 -7.34 -18.83
C GLY A 179 0.13 -8.66 -19.52
N THR A 180 0.24 -8.61 -20.84
CA THR A 180 0.69 -9.75 -21.66
C THR A 180 2.18 -10.03 -21.45
N ALA A 181 2.58 -11.30 -21.46
CA ALA A 181 3.99 -11.68 -21.39
C ALA A 181 4.76 -11.16 -22.61
N PHE A 182 5.97 -10.65 -22.39
CA PHE A 182 6.87 -10.21 -23.45
C PHE A 182 8.30 -10.72 -23.22
N GLN A 183 8.98 -11.05 -24.31
CA GLN A 183 10.32 -11.62 -24.27
C GLN A 183 11.37 -10.55 -23.93
N VAL A 184 12.35 -10.91 -23.10
CA VAL A 184 13.48 -10.07 -22.69
C VAL A 184 14.81 -10.82 -22.89
N PRO A 185 15.97 -10.14 -22.85
CA PRO A 185 17.25 -10.82 -22.95
C PRO A 185 17.39 -11.93 -21.89
N PRO A 186 17.92 -13.12 -22.26
CA PRO A 186 17.98 -14.25 -21.34
C PRO A 186 18.77 -13.95 -20.05
N THR A 187 18.15 -14.28 -18.91
CA THR A 187 18.73 -14.14 -17.57
C THR A 187 20.04 -14.93 -17.44
N LYS A 188 21.05 -14.29 -16.83
CA LYS A 188 22.31 -14.94 -16.44
C LYS A 188 22.36 -15.05 -14.92
N PHE A 189 22.60 -16.24 -14.41
CA PHE A 189 22.74 -16.45 -12.97
C PHE A 189 24.00 -17.27 -12.67
N THR A 190 24.47 -17.17 -11.44
CA THR A 190 25.64 -17.87 -10.94
C THR A 190 25.36 -18.35 -9.52
N LYS A 191 25.75 -19.60 -9.20
CA LYS A 191 25.59 -20.15 -7.84
C LYS A 191 26.75 -19.73 -6.93
N ASP A 192 27.97 -19.79 -7.46
CA ASP A 192 29.21 -19.60 -6.68
C ASP A 192 30.01 -18.36 -7.12
N GLY A 193 29.48 -17.54 -8.02
CA GLY A 193 30.19 -16.39 -8.62
C GLY A 193 31.20 -16.76 -9.72
N HIS A 194 31.61 -18.03 -9.79
CA HIS A 194 32.68 -18.48 -10.70
C HIS A 194 32.16 -19.00 -12.05
N ARG A 195 30.98 -19.63 -12.09
CA ARG A 195 30.36 -20.15 -13.32
C ARG A 195 29.01 -19.49 -13.56
N TRP A 196 28.94 -18.75 -14.65
CA TRP A 196 27.69 -18.16 -15.13
C TRP A 196 26.95 -19.14 -16.02
N GLN A 197 25.67 -19.32 -15.73
CA GLN A 197 24.73 -20.07 -16.54
C GLN A 197 23.73 -19.10 -17.13
N GLN A 198 23.42 -19.29 -18.41
CA GLN A 198 22.41 -18.50 -19.12
C GLN A 198 21.23 -19.41 -19.41
N VAL A 199 20.03 -18.88 -19.17
CA VAL A 199 18.76 -19.57 -19.50
C VAL A 199 18.52 -19.55 -21.00
N LEU A 200 17.62 -20.42 -21.48
CA LEU A 200 17.29 -20.53 -22.89
C LEU A 200 16.54 -19.27 -23.36
N GLU A 201 15.50 -18.90 -22.62
CA GLU A 201 14.68 -17.71 -22.86
C GLU A 201 14.15 -17.15 -21.54
N THR A 202 13.92 -15.84 -21.51
CA THR A 202 13.29 -15.15 -20.38
C THR A 202 12.12 -14.31 -20.88
N TRP A 203 11.00 -14.41 -20.17
CA TRP A 203 9.79 -13.64 -20.42
C TRP A 203 9.40 -12.88 -19.16
N ASN A 204 8.94 -11.64 -19.34
CA ASN A 204 8.47 -10.81 -18.24
C ASN A 204 6.97 -10.53 -18.38
N VAL A 205 6.30 -10.51 -17.24
CA VAL A 205 4.93 -10.06 -17.08
C VAL A 205 4.92 -8.98 -16.02
N THR A 206 4.38 -7.81 -16.37
CA THR A 206 4.28 -6.69 -15.45
C THR A 206 2.86 -6.58 -14.93
N CYS A 207 2.71 -6.60 -13.60
CA CYS A 207 1.47 -6.39 -12.90
C CYS A 207 1.47 -5.02 -12.23
N ILE A 208 0.46 -4.21 -12.56
CA ILE A 208 0.30 -2.86 -12.03
C ILE A 208 -0.88 -2.79 -11.06
N TYR A 209 -0.74 -1.96 -10.03
CA TYR A 209 -1.79 -1.72 -9.05
C TYR A 209 -2.71 -0.58 -9.51
N SER A 210 -4.01 -0.74 -9.31
CA SER A 210 -5.03 0.27 -9.53
C SER A 210 -5.96 0.35 -8.31
N GLN A 211 -6.01 1.53 -7.69
CA GLN A 211 -6.87 1.76 -6.51
C GLN A 211 -8.35 1.49 -6.81
N PHE A 212 -8.81 1.80 -8.03
CA PHE A 212 -10.19 1.57 -8.45
C PHE A 212 -10.56 0.09 -8.53
N LEU A 213 -9.59 -0.76 -8.93
CA LEU A 213 -9.78 -2.21 -8.97
C LEU A 213 -9.65 -2.84 -7.57
N ALA A 214 -8.89 -2.22 -6.67
CA ALA A 214 -8.59 -2.77 -5.36
C ALA A 214 -9.79 -2.70 -4.41
N SER A 215 -10.40 -1.54 -4.30
CA SER A 215 -11.63 -1.33 -3.53
C SER A 215 -12.20 0.05 -3.85
N PRO A 216 -13.50 0.17 -4.16
CA PRO A 216 -14.14 1.47 -4.29
C PRO A 216 -14.25 2.20 -2.95
N ALA A 217 -14.24 1.46 -1.83
CA ALA A 217 -14.31 2.02 -0.48
C ALA A 217 -12.90 2.17 0.10
N PRO A 218 -12.56 3.33 0.68
CA PRO A 218 -11.30 3.51 1.39
C PRO A 218 -11.25 2.64 2.66
N LYS A 219 -10.05 2.37 3.16
CA LYS A 219 -9.83 1.52 4.36
C LYS A 219 -9.36 2.30 5.59
N CYS A 220 -9.05 3.59 5.44
CA CYS A 220 -8.57 4.40 6.55
C CYS A 220 -9.11 5.83 6.49
N CYS A 221 -9.12 6.48 7.65
CA CYS A 221 -9.49 7.88 7.79
C CYS A 221 -8.50 8.62 8.68
N VAL A 222 -8.47 9.95 8.54
CA VAL A 222 -7.56 10.81 9.28
C VAL A 222 -8.34 11.73 10.22
N SER A 223 -7.81 11.91 11.42
CA SER A 223 -8.29 12.87 12.41
C SER A 223 -7.15 13.80 12.81
N LEU A 224 -7.46 15.07 13.03
CA LEU A 224 -6.46 16.13 13.21
C LEU A 224 -6.68 16.86 14.53
N SER A 225 -5.59 17.21 15.20
CA SER A 225 -5.63 18.06 16.38
C SER A 225 -4.35 18.89 16.52
N ALA A 226 -4.41 19.95 17.32
CA ALA A 226 -3.26 20.81 17.57
C ALA A 226 -3.28 21.36 19.00
N PHE A 227 -2.11 21.64 19.56
CA PHE A 227 -1.97 22.19 20.91
C PHE A 227 -2.64 23.56 21.11
N TYR A 228 -2.82 24.31 20.04
CA TYR A 228 -3.42 25.65 20.07
C TYR A 228 -4.94 25.64 19.84
N ASN A 229 -5.56 24.47 19.74
CA ASN A 229 -7.00 24.33 19.51
C ASN A 229 -7.58 23.16 20.32
N ASN A 230 -8.61 23.45 21.12
CA ASN A 230 -9.22 22.46 22.01
C ASN A 230 -10.14 21.46 21.28
N THR A 231 -10.54 21.75 20.05
CA THR A 231 -11.41 20.86 19.25
C THR A 231 -10.57 19.90 18.41
N ILE A 232 -10.86 18.62 18.51
CA ILE A 232 -10.31 17.59 17.63
C ILE A 232 -11.20 17.51 16.39
N VAL A 233 -10.60 17.61 15.21
CA VAL A 233 -11.28 17.37 13.94
C VAL A 233 -11.35 15.85 13.75
N PRO A 234 -12.56 15.24 13.85
CA PRO A 234 -12.70 13.81 13.73
C PRO A 234 -12.54 13.37 12.26
N CYS A 235 -12.41 12.07 12.05
CA CYS A 235 -12.62 11.50 10.73
C CYS A 235 -13.99 11.91 10.16
N PRO A 236 -14.09 12.21 8.86
CA PRO A 236 -15.36 12.46 8.21
C PRO A 236 -16.38 11.33 8.45
N THR A 237 -17.65 11.68 8.57
CA THR A 237 -18.70 10.68 8.74
C THR A 237 -18.83 9.86 7.46
N CYS A 238 -19.05 8.56 7.61
CA CYS A 238 -19.12 7.61 6.50
C CYS A 238 -17.89 7.55 5.56
N SER A 239 -16.67 7.80 6.06
CA SER A 239 -15.47 7.72 5.22
C SER A 239 -15.33 6.39 4.49
N CYS A 240 -15.49 5.25 5.18
CA CYS A 240 -15.32 3.93 4.58
C CYS A 240 -16.66 3.28 4.22
N LYS A 241 -17.65 3.34 5.13
CA LYS A 241 -19.03 2.88 4.91
C LYS A 241 -20.01 3.72 5.76
N CYS A 242 -21.28 3.79 5.37
CA CYS A 242 -22.33 4.32 6.25
C CYS A 242 -23.07 3.21 6.98
N GLN A 243 -23.36 3.42 8.27
CA GLN A 243 -24.25 2.54 9.03
C GLN A 243 -25.63 2.49 8.36
N GLY A 244 -26.23 1.30 8.32
CA GLY A 244 -27.55 1.08 7.69
C GLY A 244 -27.50 0.74 6.20
N LEU A 245 -26.33 0.77 5.55
CA LEU A 245 -26.14 0.24 4.19
C LEU A 245 -25.77 -1.26 4.22
N PRO A 246 -26.13 -2.03 3.18
CA PRO A 246 -25.74 -3.43 3.07
C PRO A 246 -24.20 -3.57 3.11
N GLY A 247 -23.69 -4.47 3.95
CA GLY A 247 -22.25 -4.69 4.14
C GLY A 247 -21.55 -3.73 5.12
N ALA A 248 -22.29 -2.88 5.85
CA ALA A 248 -21.76 -1.99 6.90
C ALA A 248 -22.04 -2.54 8.32
N ASN A 249 -21.75 -3.83 8.53
CA ASN A 249 -21.89 -4.46 9.85
C ASN A 249 -20.74 -4.02 10.76
N CYS A 250 -21.04 -3.69 12.01
CA CYS A 250 -20.05 -3.33 13.03
C CYS A 250 -20.46 -3.83 14.40
N VAL A 251 -19.49 -3.92 15.31
CA VAL A 251 -19.68 -4.35 16.69
C VAL A 251 -19.67 -3.13 17.62
N SER A 252 -20.73 -2.96 18.42
CA SER A 252 -20.90 -1.79 19.31
C SER A 252 -20.29 -1.98 20.71
N SER A 253 -20.06 -3.21 21.16
CA SER A 253 -19.56 -3.50 22.52
C SER A 253 -18.37 -4.44 22.48
N ASP A 254 -17.32 -4.11 23.22
CA ASP A 254 -16.08 -4.88 23.33
C ASP A 254 -16.30 -6.26 24.02
N LYS A 255 -17.50 -6.57 24.55
CA LYS A 255 -17.73 -7.72 25.44
C LYS A 255 -18.66 -8.84 24.94
N THR A 256 -19.44 -8.67 23.86
CA THR A 256 -20.61 -9.58 23.63
C THR A 256 -20.69 -10.32 22.30
N SER A 257 -19.81 -10.09 21.31
CA SER A 257 -19.96 -10.76 20.00
C SER A 257 -18.66 -11.31 19.38
N VAL A 258 -17.54 -11.33 20.11
CA VAL A 258 -16.28 -11.92 19.59
C VAL A 258 -16.31 -13.46 19.57
N LEU A 259 -17.29 -14.07 20.25
CA LEU A 259 -17.47 -15.54 20.31
C LEU A 259 -18.09 -16.15 19.04
N GLN A 260 -18.47 -15.34 18.04
CA GLN A 260 -19.02 -15.78 16.76
C GLN A 260 -18.20 -15.26 15.57
N LEU A 261 -16.88 -15.11 15.74
CA LEU A 261 -16.02 -14.96 14.58
C LEU A 261 -16.06 -16.28 13.78
N PRO A 262 -16.30 -16.25 12.45
CA PRO A 262 -16.10 -17.43 11.64
C PRO A 262 -14.65 -17.88 11.83
N GLN A 263 -14.44 -19.15 12.20
CA GLN A 263 -13.16 -19.79 11.94
C GLN A 263 -12.99 -19.78 10.42
N THR A 264 -12.30 -18.79 9.89
CA THR A 264 -11.95 -18.78 8.47
C THR A 264 -10.91 -19.85 8.26
N ASN A 265 -11.19 -20.78 7.36
CA ASN A 265 -10.14 -21.53 6.68
C ASN A 265 -9.15 -20.49 6.14
N ASP A 266 -7.84 -20.70 6.28
CA ASP A 266 -6.75 -19.77 5.93
C ASP A 266 -6.70 -19.34 4.44
N THR A 267 -7.71 -19.72 3.66
CA THR A 267 -7.74 -19.65 2.19
C THR A 267 -8.46 -18.42 1.64
N GLU A 268 -9.31 -17.74 2.44
CA GLU A 268 -10.03 -16.52 2.01
C GLU A 268 -9.83 -15.33 2.97
N PRO A 269 -9.70 -14.08 2.45
CA PRO A 269 -9.55 -12.90 3.29
C PRO A 269 -10.78 -12.69 4.16
N SER A 270 -10.61 -12.79 5.47
CA SER A 270 -11.67 -12.59 6.47
C SER A 270 -12.29 -11.20 6.31
N GLN A 271 -13.63 -11.16 6.20
CA GLN A 271 -14.38 -9.90 6.13
C GLN A 271 -14.08 -9.07 7.38
N PRO A 272 -13.68 -7.78 7.24
CA PRO A 272 -13.26 -6.98 8.38
C PRO A 272 -14.43 -6.73 9.33
N VAL A 273 -14.30 -7.17 10.58
CA VAL A 273 -15.26 -6.91 11.66
C VAL A 273 -14.75 -5.71 12.44
N ILE A 274 -15.42 -4.56 12.33
CA ILE A 274 -14.93 -3.30 12.91
C ILE A 274 -15.77 -2.80 14.08
N ARG A 275 -15.16 -2.00 14.95
CA ARG A 275 -15.88 -1.25 15.99
C ARG A 275 -16.78 -0.18 15.37
N CYS A 276 -18.03 -0.12 15.84
CA CYS A 276 -18.97 0.89 15.40
C CYS A 276 -18.45 2.30 15.71
N SER A 277 -18.35 3.12 14.66
CA SER A 277 -17.91 4.50 14.70
C SER A 277 -18.64 5.30 13.63
N ARG A 278 -18.57 6.63 13.68
CA ARG A 278 -19.24 7.49 12.67
C ARG A 278 -18.62 7.36 11.28
N HIS A 279 -17.36 6.94 11.18
CA HIS A 279 -16.60 6.86 9.92
C HIS A 279 -16.50 5.42 9.37
N MET A 280 -16.73 4.41 10.22
CA MET A 280 -16.75 2.97 9.87
C MET A 280 -15.50 2.49 9.12
N CYS A 281 -14.33 3.04 9.47
CA CYS A 281 -13.05 2.62 8.90
C CYS A 281 -12.32 1.65 9.85
N PRO A 282 -11.68 0.59 9.33
CA PRO A 282 -10.87 -0.31 10.14
C PRO A 282 -9.63 0.38 10.72
N ILE A 283 -9.02 1.34 10.00
CA ILE A 283 -7.86 2.08 10.48
C ILE A 283 -8.20 3.56 10.68
N ARG A 284 -7.73 4.12 11.80
CA ARG A 284 -7.76 5.56 12.06
C ARG A 284 -6.35 6.06 12.30
N VAL A 285 -5.91 7.03 11.50
CA VAL A 285 -4.66 7.77 11.72
C VAL A 285 -5.00 9.10 12.40
N HIS A 286 -4.33 9.39 13.50
CA HIS A 286 -4.45 10.65 14.22
C HIS A 286 -3.15 11.45 14.09
N TRP A 287 -3.25 12.65 13.55
CA TRP A 287 -2.14 13.60 13.44
C TRP A 287 -2.33 14.74 14.43
N HIS A 288 -1.43 14.83 15.40
CA HIS A 288 -1.48 15.83 16.46
C HIS A 288 -0.25 16.74 16.41
N VAL A 289 -0.47 18.04 16.20
CA VAL A 289 0.58 19.05 16.36
C VAL A 289 0.78 19.29 17.86
N LYS A 290 1.82 18.69 18.43
CA LYS A 290 2.02 18.59 19.88
C LYS A 290 2.63 19.86 20.48
N GLN A 291 3.68 20.39 19.85
CA GLN A 291 4.40 21.54 20.38
C GLN A 291 5.18 22.25 19.27
N SER A 292 5.42 23.55 19.45
CA SER A 292 6.30 24.34 18.59
C SER A 292 7.34 25.07 19.42
N TYR A 293 8.62 24.85 19.09
CA TYR A 293 9.78 25.53 19.68
C TYR A 293 10.25 26.67 18.75
N LYS A 294 11.40 27.29 19.04
CA LYS A 294 11.95 28.35 18.18
C LYS A 294 12.32 27.83 16.78
N GLU A 295 13.15 26.80 16.71
CA GLU A 295 13.68 26.23 15.45
C GLU A 295 13.00 24.91 15.04
N TYR A 296 12.34 24.24 15.98
CA TYR A 296 11.75 22.92 15.75
C TYR A 296 10.27 22.91 16.08
N TRP A 297 9.57 21.91 15.59
CA TRP A 297 8.21 21.58 16.02
C TRP A 297 8.03 20.07 16.07
N ARG A 298 7.07 19.65 16.88
CA ARG A 298 6.86 18.26 17.22
C ARG A 298 5.45 17.84 16.84
N VAL A 299 5.37 16.76 16.10
CA VAL A 299 4.12 16.08 15.74
C VAL A 299 4.07 14.74 16.45
N LYS A 300 2.88 14.36 16.89
CA LYS A 300 2.59 13.00 17.35
C LYS A 300 1.64 12.35 16.35
N ILE A 301 2.01 11.17 15.86
CA ILE A 301 1.16 10.36 14.99
C ILE A 301 0.70 9.14 15.79
N THR A 302 -0.57 8.78 15.67
CA THR A 302 -1.15 7.61 16.33
C THR A 302 -2.01 6.84 15.33
N ILE A 303 -1.66 5.58 15.08
CA ILE A 303 -2.42 4.69 14.21
C ILE A 303 -3.21 3.76 15.13
N THR A 304 -4.53 3.73 14.99
CA THR A 304 -5.43 2.87 15.75
C THR A 304 -6.09 1.86 14.82
N ASN A 305 -6.00 0.59 15.19
CA ASN A 305 -6.74 -0.50 14.58
C ASN A 305 -8.09 -0.67 15.29
N LEU A 306 -9.16 -0.57 14.52
CA LEU A 306 -10.55 -0.75 14.96
C LEU A 306 -11.14 -2.08 14.44
N ASN A 307 -10.32 -2.92 13.82
CA ASN A 307 -10.69 -4.24 13.32
C ASN A 307 -10.46 -5.33 14.38
N PHE A 308 -11.44 -6.18 14.63
CA PHE A 308 -11.42 -7.27 15.62
C PHE A 308 -10.88 -8.60 15.09
N VAL A 309 -10.63 -8.73 13.78
CA VAL A 309 -10.21 -10.00 13.14
C VAL A 309 -8.87 -9.90 12.45
N LYS A 310 -8.37 -8.69 12.20
CA LYS A 310 -7.19 -8.46 11.37
C LYS A 310 -6.09 -7.75 12.14
N ASN A 311 -4.93 -8.40 12.16
CA ASN A 311 -3.64 -7.80 12.49
C ASN A 311 -2.97 -7.28 11.21
N TYR A 312 -2.17 -6.23 11.34
CA TYR A 312 -1.36 -5.70 10.24
C TYR A 312 0.12 -5.89 10.58
N SER A 313 0.75 -6.88 9.96
CA SER A 313 2.19 -7.14 10.04
C SER A 313 2.95 -6.26 9.06
N GLN A 314 4.14 -5.78 9.44
CA GLN A 314 4.99 -4.94 8.60
C GLN A 314 4.26 -3.70 8.04
N TRP A 315 3.31 -3.18 8.82
CA TRP A 315 2.54 -2.02 8.42
C TRP A 315 3.43 -0.83 8.10
N ASN A 316 2.96 0.02 7.20
CA ASN A 316 3.59 1.27 6.86
C ASN A 316 2.59 2.41 6.72
N LEU A 317 3.12 3.61 6.89
CA LEU A 317 2.41 4.87 6.78
C LEU A 317 3.21 5.78 5.85
N VAL A 318 2.59 6.22 4.76
CA VAL A 318 3.17 7.19 3.83
C VAL A 318 2.47 8.52 4.03
N VAL A 319 3.25 9.57 4.24
CA VAL A 319 2.74 10.91 4.49
C VAL A 319 3.35 11.87 3.49
N LEU A 320 2.50 12.67 2.85
CA LEU A 320 2.91 13.79 2.01
C LEU A 320 2.78 15.09 2.80
N HIS A 321 3.91 15.73 3.10
CA HIS A 321 3.95 17.03 3.77
C HIS A 321 5.26 17.76 3.40
N PRO A 322 5.21 19.04 2.98
CA PRO A 322 6.40 19.77 2.52
C PRO A 322 7.59 19.73 3.49
N ASN A 323 7.33 19.87 4.79
CA ASN A 323 8.38 19.87 5.79
C ASN A 323 9.00 18.49 6.12
N LEU A 324 8.56 17.40 5.48
CA LEU A 324 9.19 16.07 5.67
C LEU A 324 10.60 16.00 5.08
N ARG A 325 10.96 16.95 4.21
CA ARG A 325 12.34 17.15 3.74
C ARG A 325 13.32 17.53 4.86
N SER A 326 12.80 18.10 5.96
CA SER A 326 13.59 18.64 7.09
C SER A 326 13.31 17.90 8.40
N VAL A 327 13.10 16.57 8.34
CA VAL A 327 12.95 15.71 9.53
C VAL A 327 14.29 15.59 10.24
N THR A 328 14.30 15.89 11.53
CA THR A 328 15.52 15.74 12.36
C THR A 328 15.53 14.43 13.13
N GLN A 329 14.39 14.01 13.65
CA GLN A 329 14.31 12.76 14.41
C GLN A 329 12.90 12.18 14.37
N VAL A 330 12.84 10.85 14.23
CA VAL A 330 11.62 10.06 14.38
C VAL A 330 11.80 9.15 15.57
N PHE A 331 10.81 9.13 16.46
CA PHE A 331 10.80 8.32 17.67
C PHE A 331 9.94 7.08 17.46
N SER A 332 10.40 5.92 17.94
CA SER A 332 9.63 4.66 17.98
C SER A 332 9.27 4.02 16.63
N PHE A 333 9.39 4.71 15.49
CA PHE A 333 9.21 4.17 14.13
C PHE A 333 10.50 4.29 13.32
N ASN A 334 10.64 3.45 12.30
CA ASN A 334 11.60 3.66 11.23
C ASN A 334 11.10 4.74 10.27
N TYR A 335 12.01 5.43 9.59
CA TYR A 335 11.69 6.51 8.66
C TYR A 335 12.63 6.50 7.46
N GLN A 336 12.06 6.70 6.27
CA GLN A 336 12.81 6.93 5.05
C GLN A 336 12.05 7.90 4.14
N PRO A 337 12.71 8.96 3.63
CA PRO A 337 12.11 9.81 2.60
C PRO A 337 12.02 9.03 1.27
N LEU A 338 10.90 9.19 0.56
CA LEU A 338 10.68 8.58 -0.75
C LEU A 338 10.95 9.60 -1.86
N GLN A 339 11.87 9.25 -2.77
CA GLN A 339 12.23 10.08 -3.92
C GLN A 339 11.49 9.62 -5.17
N VAL A 340 10.29 10.18 -5.38
CA VAL A 340 9.41 9.78 -6.49
C VAL A 340 9.61 10.65 -7.73
N TYR A 341 9.77 11.96 -7.53
CA TYR A 341 9.94 12.96 -8.59
C TYR A 341 11.23 13.75 -8.37
N GLY A 342 12.39 13.11 -8.54
CA GLY A 342 13.69 13.77 -8.37
C GLY A 342 13.93 14.30 -6.95
N ASN A 343 14.38 15.56 -6.84
CA ASN A 343 14.91 16.17 -5.60
C ASN A 343 13.87 16.51 -4.50
N PHE A 344 12.58 16.21 -4.70
CA PHE A 344 11.55 16.54 -3.71
C PHE A 344 11.35 15.40 -2.71
N ASN A 345 11.84 15.57 -1.49
CA ASN A 345 11.70 14.64 -0.37
C ASN A 345 10.47 14.97 0.51
N ASP A 346 9.38 15.41 -0.11
CA ASP A 346 8.16 15.83 0.61
C ASP A 346 7.29 14.64 1.04
N ILE A 347 7.69 13.44 0.65
CA ILE A 347 7.04 12.17 0.98
C ILE A 347 7.92 11.42 1.98
N GLY A 348 7.35 11.15 3.16
CA GLY A 348 7.98 10.37 4.20
C GLY A 348 7.27 9.03 4.38
N MET A 349 8.04 7.94 4.39
CA MET A 349 7.56 6.61 4.75
C MET A 349 7.96 6.27 6.17
N PHE A 350 7.00 5.78 6.95
CA PHE A 350 7.18 5.30 8.32
C PHE A 350 6.76 3.84 8.41
N TRP A 351 7.47 3.04 9.19
CA TRP A 351 7.06 1.66 9.48
C TRP A 351 7.53 1.22 10.86
N GLY A 352 6.97 0.10 11.33
CA GLY A 352 7.32 -0.45 12.64
C GLY A 352 8.78 -0.93 12.72
N VAL A 353 9.34 -0.84 13.92
CA VAL A 353 10.61 -1.44 14.31
C VAL A 353 10.38 -2.92 14.60
N GLN A 354 11.21 -3.76 14.00
CA GLN A 354 11.14 -5.21 14.14
C GLN A 354 11.16 -5.64 15.61
N TYR A 355 10.29 -6.57 15.97
CA TYR A 355 10.12 -7.09 17.34
C TYR A 355 9.67 -6.07 18.40
N TYR A 356 9.25 -4.86 17.99
CA TYR A 356 8.76 -3.84 18.90
C TYR A 356 7.33 -3.41 18.55
N ASN A 357 7.14 -2.90 17.34
CA ASN A 357 5.84 -2.42 16.86
C ASN A 357 5.67 -2.65 15.37
N ASP A 358 6.36 -3.65 14.81
CA ASP A 358 6.20 -4.18 13.46
C ASP A 358 4.86 -4.88 13.24
N MET A 359 4.10 -5.15 14.31
CA MET A 359 2.74 -5.66 14.24
C MET A 359 1.76 -4.69 14.89
N LEU A 360 0.78 -4.22 14.12
CA LEU A 360 -0.39 -3.50 14.63
C LEU A 360 -1.49 -4.52 14.90
N LEU A 361 -1.66 -4.84 16.17
CA LEU A 361 -2.65 -5.81 16.63
C LEU A 361 -4.08 -5.33 16.39
N GLU A 362 -5.01 -6.27 16.41
CA GLU A 362 -6.45 -6.06 16.40
C GLU A 362 -6.92 -5.08 17.48
N HIS A 363 -8.18 -4.64 17.33
CA HIS A 363 -8.82 -3.71 18.24
C HIS A 363 -8.77 -4.20 19.69
N GLY A 364 -8.28 -3.35 20.58
CA GLY A 364 -8.12 -3.66 22.00
C GLY A 364 -7.14 -2.70 22.67
N ASN A 365 -6.67 -3.05 23.86
CA ASN A 365 -5.73 -2.21 24.62
C ASN A 365 -4.41 -1.96 23.85
N ASN A 366 -3.98 -2.93 23.06
CA ASN A 366 -2.73 -2.88 22.28
C ASN A 366 -2.96 -2.60 20.79
N GLY A 367 -4.20 -2.28 20.38
CA GLY A 367 -4.57 -2.02 18.98
C GLY A 367 -4.17 -0.62 18.49
N ASN A 368 -3.07 -0.05 19.01
CA ASN A 368 -2.55 1.22 18.52
C ASN A 368 -1.03 1.30 18.58
N VAL A 369 -0.45 2.03 17.64
CA VAL A 369 0.97 2.38 17.59
C VAL A 369 1.13 3.88 17.50
N GLN A 370 2.19 4.42 18.12
CA GLN A 370 2.41 5.86 18.24
C GLN A 370 3.87 6.21 17.96
N THR A 371 4.07 7.36 17.34
CA THR A 371 5.38 7.96 17.10
C THR A 371 5.32 9.45 17.39
N GLU A 372 6.49 10.02 17.68
CA GLU A 372 6.69 11.46 17.63
C GLU A 372 7.72 11.77 16.54
N VAL A 373 7.50 12.88 15.84
CA VAL A 373 8.39 13.36 14.79
C VAL A 373 8.83 14.76 15.18
N LEU A 374 10.14 14.98 15.21
CA LEU A 374 10.75 16.30 15.36
C LEU A 374 11.17 16.77 13.97
N LEU A 375 10.70 17.95 13.60
CA LEU A 375 10.98 18.57 12.31
C LEU A 375 11.59 19.95 12.53
N HIS A 376 12.61 20.27 11.74
CA HIS A 376 13.14 21.63 11.68
C HIS A 376 12.12 22.55 11.00
N LYS A 377 12.10 23.83 11.37
CA LYS A 377 11.25 24.83 10.74
C LYS A 377 11.99 25.45 9.58
N ASP A 378 11.48 25.20 8.38
CA ASP A 378 12.01 25.86 7.18
C ASP A 378 11.70 27.35 7.23
N HIS A 379 12.75 28.17 7.28
CA HIS A 379 12.64 29.62 7.32
C HIS A 379 11.91 30.13 6.07
N GLY A 380 10.79 30.80 6.27
CA GLY A 380 9.96 31.37 5.18
C GLY A 380 8.81 30.49 4.70
N GLU A 381 8.83 29.19 5.00
CA GLU A 381 7.72 28.28 4.64
C GLU A 381 6.86 27.88 5.85
N PHE A 382 7.48 27.68 7.01
CA PHE A 382 6.76 27.24 8.21
C PHE A 382 5.72 28.26 8.65
N THR A 383 4.46 27.84 8.70
CA THR A 383 3.35 28.66 9.18
C THR A 383 2.27 27.79 9.83
N PHE A 384 1.49 28.41 10.72
CA PHE A 384 0.26 27.81 11.26
C PHE A 384 -1.00 28.25 10.52
N LYS A 385 -0.85 29.16 9.54
CA LYS A 385 -1.96 29.64 8.74
C LYS A 385 -2.47 28.53 7.81
N ASP A 386 -3.77 28.56 7.57
CA ASP A 386 -4.45 27.73 6.56
C ASP A 386 -4.14 26.23 6.67
N GLY A 387 -3.86 25.76 7.88
CA GLY A 387 -3.64 24.35 8.15
C GLY A 387 -2.34 23.78 7.58
N TRP A 388 -1.32 24.61 7.29
CA TRP A 388 -0.05 24.16 6.71
C TRP A 388 0.66 23.07 7.51
N THR A 389 0.50 23.04 8.84
CA THR A 389 1.09 22.01 9.72
C THR A 389 0.48 20.61 9.60
N PHE A 390 -0.55 20.45 8.77
CA PHE A 390 -1.26 19.20 8.56
C PHE A 390 -0.85 18.59 7.20
N PRO A 391 -0.78 17.25 7.12
CA PRO A 391 -0.36 16.59 5.89
C PRO A 391 -1.37 16.82 4.77
N ARG A 392 -0.86 16.81 3.54
CA ARG A 392 -1.69 16.95 2.33
C ARG A 392 -2.35 15.63 1.95
N LYS A 393 -1.65 14.51 2.19
CA LYS A 393 -2.11 13.15 1.91
C LYS A 393 -1.49 12.18 2.91
N ILE A 394 -2.27 11.18 3.31
CA ILE A 394 -1.82 10.05 4.13
C ILE A 394 -2.29 8.76 3.46
N SER A 395 -1.41 7.76 3.42
CA SER A 395 -1.71 6.41 2.98
C SER A 395 -1.23 5.41 4.04
N PHE A 396 -2.03 4.37 4.29
CA PHE A 396 -1.71 3.28 5.22
C PHE A 396 -1.70 1.95 4.48
N ASN A 397 -0.60 1.21 4.55
CA ASN A 397 -0.35 -0.01 3.75
C ASN A 397 -0.66 0.18 2.26
N GLY A 398 -0.39 1.38 1.76
CA GLY A 398 -0.70 1.80 0.40
C GLY A 398 -2.14 2.26 0.14
N ASP A 399 -3.12 2.00 1.01
CA ASP A 399 -4.46 2.53 0.84
C ASP A 399 -4.54 4.01 1.21
N GLU A 400 -5.09 4.85 0.32
CA GLU A 400 -5.28 6.28 0.57
C GLU A 400 -6.34 6.51 1.66
N CYS A 401 -6.00 7.32 2.67
CA CYS A 401 -6.88 7.63 3.77
C CYS A 401 -7.72 8.88 3.48
N VAL A 402 -8.99 8.85 3.92
CA VAL A 402 -9.88 10.01 3.78
C VAL A 402 -9.45 11.11 4.75
N MET A 403 -9.06 12.25 4.20
CA MET A 403 -8.71 13.46 4.95
C MET A 403 -9.96 14.28 5.29
N PRO A 404 -10.01 14.98 6.45
CA PRO A 404 -11.02 16.00 6.70
C PRO A 404 -10.97 17.15 5.69
N SER A 405 -12.06 17.91 5.55
CA SER A 405 -12.04 19.11 4.71
C SER A 405 -11.04 20.14 5.26
N PRO A 406 -10.16 20.73 4.41
CA PRO A 406 -9.21 21.75 4.84
C PRO A 406 -9.84 22.93 5.62
N ASP A 407 -11.10 23.28 5.34
CA ASP A 407 -11.82 24.35 6.03
C ASP A 407 -12.01 24.07 7.52
N THR A 408 -12.07 22.79 7.88
CA THR A 408 -12.29 22.31 9.25
C THR A 408 -11.00 22.15 10.04
N TYR A 409 -9.82 22.29 9.42
CA TYR A 409 -8.55 22.07 10.09
C TYR A 409 -8.41 22.99 11.31
N PRO A 410 -7.74 22.53 12.40
CA PRO A 410 -7.53 23.37 13.56
C PRO A 410 -6.82 24.67 13.17
N LYS A 411 -7.50 25.81 13.34
CA LYS A 411 -6.94 27.15 13.10
C LYS A 411 -6.47 27.75 14.41
N LEU A 412 -5.41 28.57 14.34
CA LEU A 412 -5.04 29.44 15.44
C LEU A 412 -6.22 30.38 15.74
N PRO A 413 -6.61 30.53 17.02
CA PRO A 413 -7.62 31.50 17.38
C PRO A 413 -7.15 32.89 16.97
N ASN A 414 -7.91 33.57 16.12
CA ASN A 414 -7.61 34.91 15.64
C ASN A 414 -7.97 35.99 16.68
N THR A 415 -7.85 35.65 17.97
CA THR A 415 -8.12 36.55 19.08
C THR A 415 -6.83 37.22 19.48
N ALA A 416 -6.57 38.39 18.89
CA ALA A 416 -5.80 39.38 19.62
C ALA A 416 -6.59 39.68 20.89
N HIS A 417 -6.06 39.34 22.06
CA HIS A 417 -6.51 40.00 23.28
C HIS A 417 -6.19 41.48 23.07
N THR A 418 -7.18 42.28 22.67
CA THR A 418 -7.15 43.71 22.91
C THR A 418 -7.09 43.83 24.42
N ALA A 419 -5.88 43.91 24.95
CA ALA A 419 -5.66 44.46 26.27
C ALA A 419 -6.19 45.88 26.15
N ILE A 420 -7.46 46.06 26.55
CA ILE A 420 -7.97 47.39 26.88
C ILE A 420 -7.18 47.75 28.13
N THR A 421 -5.97 48.26 27.93
CA THR A 421 -5.24 49.01 28.94
C THR A 421 -6.03 50.30 29.12
N THR A 422 -7.15 50.22 29.86
CA THR A 422 -7.65 51.40 30.56
C THR A 422 -6.60 51.73 31.60
N SER A 423 -5.55 52.45 31.20
CA SER A 423 -4.59 53.03 32.13
C SER A 423 -5.31 54.17 32.85
N PRO A 424 -5.65 54.03 34.15
CA PRO A 424 -6.27 55.13 34.90
C PRO A 424 -5.31 56.32 35.08
N ILE A 425 -4.04 56.15 34.68
CA ILE A 425 -2.97 57.15 34.84
C ILE A 425 -3.20 58.38 33.95
N LEU A 426 -3.88 58.24 32.79
CA LEU A 426 -4.19 59.38 31.93
C LEU A 426 -5.32 60.27 32.49
N PHE A 427 -6.26 59.72 33.26
CA PHE A 427 -7.31 60.52 33.89
C PHE A 427 -6.82 61.28 35.13
N ILE A 428 -5.87 60.71 35.89
CA ILE A 428 -5.28 61.38 37.06
C ILE A 428 -4.35 62.54 36.64
N SER A 429 -3.66 62.43 35.49
CA SER A 429 -2.84 63.52 34.92
C SER A 429 -3.66 64.74 34.50
N MET A 430 -4.90 64.56 34.05
CA MET A 430 -5.81 65.66 33.66
C MET A 430 -6.43 66.35 34.89
N LEU A 431 -6.69 65.59 35.97
CA LEU A 431 -7.23 66.15 37.21
C LEU A 431 -6.19 66.99 37.97
N MET A 432 -4.91 66.60 37.94
CA MET A 432 -3.84 67.37 38.61
C MET A 432 -3.46 68.66 37.86
N LEU A 433 -3.78 68.79 36.57
CA LEU A 433 -3.56 70.03 35.82
C LEU A 433 -4.64 71.10 36.09
N THR A 434 -5.82 70.72 36.56
CA THR A 434 -6.92 71.65 36.89
C THR A 434 -6.87 72.16 38.33
N ILE A 435 -5.98 71.62 39.17
CA ILE A 435 -5.75 72.07 40.55
C ILE A 435 -4.63 73.14 40.62
N PHE A 436 -3.88 73.36 39.52
CA PHE A 436 -2.78 74.32 39.43
C PHE A 436 -3.05 75.51 38.48
N ILE A 437 -4.31 75.76 38.12
CA ILE A 437 -4.80 77.00 37.48
C ILE A 437 -5.87 77.56 38.40
#